data_AF-A0A6S7I945-F1
#
_entry.id   AF-A0A6S7I945-F1
#
_cell.length_a   1.000
_cell.length_b   1.000
_cell.length_c   1.000
_cell.angle_alpha   90.00
_cell.angle_beta   90.00
_cell.angle_gamma   90.00
#
_symmetry.space_group_name_H-M   'P 1'
#
loop_
_entity.id
_entity.type
_entity.pdbx_description
1 polymer ?
#
loop_
_entity_poly.entity_id
_entity_poly.type
_entity_poly.pdbx_seq_one_letter_code
_entity_poly.pdbx_strand_id
1 'polypeptide(L)'
;MVKGDCNSAWRSYVNKLSEELEGNNPKAFWKYVNSKCKGTNDLILLKVGDKEITDNMEIAESMNTYFSTVFTKESFDSFSTMNRVMEEKLCDIQCSVDKVEQYLNNIKHLKISGTRQYPRYRVS
;
A
#
# COMPACT_ATOMS: atom_id res chain seq x y z
N MET A 1 6.69 33.60 -21.76
CA MET A 1 7.28 32.73 -22.80
C MET A 1 7.95 31.53 -22.11
N VAL A 2 7.16 30.63 -21.49
CA VAL A 2 7.73 29.56 -20.61
C VAL A 2 6.90 28.26 -20.64
N LYS A 3 5.56 28.36 -20.67
CA LYS A 3 4.68 27.18 -20.54
C LYS A 3 4.65 26.29 -21.79
N GLY A 4 4.75 26.89 -22.98
CA GLY A 4 4.76 26.17 -24.26
C GLY A 4 6.02 25.32 -24.44
N ASP A 5 7.19 25.91 -24.19
CA ASP A 5 8.49 25.25 -24.35
C ASP A 5 8.74 24.17 -23.28
N CYS A 6 8.26 24.39 -22.06
CA CYS A 6 8.32 23.38 -21.01
C CYS A 6 7.43 22.16 -21.35
N ASN A 7 6.25 22.40 -21.93
CA ASN A 7 5.34 21.34 -22.35
C ASN A 7 5.87 20.55 -23.57
N SER A 8 6.53 21.22 -24.52
CA SER A 8 7.17 20.55 -25.66
C SER A 8 8.35 19.68 -25.21
N ALA A 9 9.21 20.19 -24.32
CA ALA A 9 10.31 19.43 -23.74
C ALA A 9 9.83 18.18 -22.97
N TRP A 10 8.74 18.31 -22.20
CA TRP A 10 8.14 17.18 -21.50
C TRP A 10 7.61 16.11 -22.46
N ARG A 11 6.89 16.52 -23.51
CA ARG A 11 6.39 15.58 -24.54
C ARG A 11 7.52 14.84 -25.25
N SER A 12 8.58 15.54 -25.63
CA SER A 12 9.76 14.92 -26.25
C SER A 12 10.43 13.89 -25.33
N TYR A 13 10.50 14.17 -24.02
CA TYR A 13 11.02 13.22 -23.04
C TYR A 13 10.13 11.96 -22.94
N VAL A 14 8.81 12.12 -22.87
CA VAL A 14 7.87 10.99 -22.75
C VAL A 14 7.95 10.08 -23.99
N ASN A 15 8.00 10.66 -25.18
CA ASN A 15 8.12 9.89 -26.42
C ASN A 15 9.41 9.06 -26.43
N LYS A 16 10.55 9.67 -26.08
CA LYS A 16 11.83 8.96 -25.97
C LYS A 16 11.79 7.84 -24.93
N LEU A 17 11.15 8.07 -23.78
CA LEU A 17 10.99 7.04 -22.76
C LEU A 17 10.14 5.87 -23.28
N SER A 18 9.07 6.14 -24.04
CA SER A 18 8.25 5.10 -24.67
C SER A 18 9.07 4.22 -25.61
N GLU A 19 9.87 4.83 -26.48
CA GLU A 19 10.76 4.13 -27.41
C GLU A 19 11.79 3.25 -26.68
N GLU A 20 12.40 3.77 -25.60
CA GLU A 20 13.35 2.99 -24.78
C GLU A 20 12.69 1.79 -24.08
N LEU A 21 11.41 1.91 -23.70
CA LEU A 21 10.66 0.83 -23.05
C LEU A 21 10.21 -0.26 -24.03
N GLU A 22 9.80 0.12 -25.23
CA GLU A 22 9.49 -0.82 -26.32
C GLU A 22 10.69 -1.69 -26.69
N GLY A 23 11.91 -1.16 -26.52
CA GLY A 23 13.17 -1.90 -26.68
C GLY A 23 13.52 -2.88 -25.55
N ASN A 24 12.58 -3.23 -24.65
CA ASN A 24 12.80 -4.08 -23.48
C ASN A 24 13.93 -3.59 -22.56
N ASN A 25 14.05 -2.28 -22.35
CA ASN A 25 15.04 -1.71 -21.43
C ASN A 25 14.44 -1.44 -20.03
N PRO A 26 14.50 -2.39 -19.08
CA PRO A 26 13.95 -2.18 -17.73
C PRO A 26 14.67 -1.05 -16.97
N LYS A 27 15.90 -0.68 -17.35
CA LYS A 27 16.64 0.41 -16.68
C LYS A 27 16.00 1.77 -16.96
N ALA A 28 15.44 1.99 -18.15
CA ALA A 28 14.76 3.24 -18.49
C ALA A 28 13.53 3.45 -17.60
N PHE A 29 12.74 2.39 -17.39
CA PHE A 29 11.61 2.38 -16.46
C PHE A 29 12.04 2.75 -15.04
N TRP A 30 13.01 2.02 -14.48
CA TRP A 30 13.45 2.26 -13.11
C TRP A 30 14.11 3.63 -12.92
N LYS A 31 14.80 4.15 -13.94
CA LYS A 31 15.34 5.51 -13.93
C LYS A 31 14.21 6.56 -13.85
N TYR A 32 13.13 6.39 -14.62
CA TYR A 32 11.94 7.25 -14.54
C TYR A 32 11.28 7.18 -13.16
N VAL A 33 10.99 5.96 -12.68
CA VAL A 33 10.42 5.74 -11.34
C VAL A 33 11.28 6.42 -10.27
N ASN A 34 12.58 6.16 -10.27
CA ASN A 34 13.51 6.76 -9.31
C ASN A 34 13.53 8.29 -9.43
N SER A 35 13.42 8.87 -10.63
CA SER A 35 13.34 10.33 -10.79
C SER A 35 12.08 10.95 -10.19
N LYS A 36 10.96 10.22 -10.19
CA LYS A 36 9.70 10.66 -9.56
C LYS A 36 9.67 10.41 -8.07
N CYS A 37 10.41 9.41 -7.60
CA CYS A 37 10.57 9.09 -6.18
C CYS A 37 11.71 9.87 -5.51
N LYS A 38 12.50 10.65 -6.27
CA LYS A 38 13.48 11.62 -5.74
C LYS A 38 12.76 12.88 -5.24
N GLY A 39 11.94 12.71 -4.21
CA GLY A 39 11.60 13.82 -3.31
C GLY A 39 12.75 14.05 -2.34
N THR A 40 12.91 15.27 -1.84
CA THR A 40 13.64 15.49 -0.60
C THR A 40 12.82 14.81 0.50
N ASN A 41 13.26 13.64 0.95
CA ASN A 41 12.65 12.95 2.10
C ASN A 41 12.89 13.72 3.42
N ASP A 42 13.60 14.83 3.34
CA ASP A 42 13.82 15.74 4.45
C ASP A 42 12.53 16.54 4.69
N LEU A 43 11.80 16.15 5.73
CA LEU A 43 10.74 16.96 6.33
C LEU A 43 11.37 18.17 7.00
N ILE A 44 11.54 19.25 6.25
CA ILE A 44 12.15 20.50 6.75
C ILE A 44 11.14 21.31 7.60
N LEU A 45 9.84 21.07 7.41
CA LEU A 45 8.78 21.84 8.04
C LEU A 45 7.51 20.99 8.25
N LEU A 46 6.95 21.07 9.45
CA LEU A 46 5.63 20.54 9.79
C LEU A 46 4.74 21.69 10.28
N LYS A 47 3.57 21.86 9.66
CA LYS A 47 2.57 22.85 10.10
C LYS A 47 1.47 22.17 10.90
N VAL A 48 1.31 22.57 12.16
CA VAL A 48 0.30 22.05 13.09
C VAL A 48 -0.57 23.22 13.55
N GLY A 49 -1.74 23.38 12.93
CA GLY A 49 -2.58 24.56 13.12
C GLY A 49 -1.86 25.83 12.64
N ASP A 50 -1.70 26.79 13.55
CA ASP A 50 -0.97 28.04 13.30
C ASP A 50 0.53 27.96 13.66
N LYS A 51 1.00 26.83 14.18
CA LYS A 51 2.43 26.63 14.51
C LYS A 51 3.18 25.99 13.35
N GLU A 52 4.34 26.54 13.03
CA GLU A 52 5.33 25.98 12.13
C GLU A 52 6.48 25.37 12.93
N ILE A 53 6.79 24.09 12.68
CA ILE A 53 7.80 23.31 13.39
C ILE A 53 8.88 22.91 12.39
N THR A 54 10.12 23.35 12.63
CA THR A 54 11.29 23.03 11.78
C THR A 54 12.31 22.14 12.49
N ASP A 55 12.19 21.97 13.80
CA ASP A 55 13.09 21.12 14.58
C ASP A 55 12.70 19.64 14.42
N ASN A 56 13.69 18.80 14.15
CA ASN A 56 13.47 17.37 13.87
C ASN A 56 12.89 16.61 15.07
N MET A 57 13.29 16.97 16.29
CA MET A 57 12.80 16.32 17.50
C MET A 57 11.35 16.72 17.76
N GLU A 58 11.03 18.01 17.64
CA GLU A 58 9.65 18.50 17.76
C GLU A 58 8.72 17.89 16.68
N ILE A 59 9.20 17.73 15.45
CA ILE A 59 8.44 17.04 14.38
C ILE A 59 8.13 15.60 14.79
N ALA A 60 9.14 14.86 15.26
CA ALA A 60 8.98 13.47 15.66
C ALA A 60 7.99 13.33 16.83
N GLU A 61 8.11 14.18 17.85
CA GLU A 61 7.18 14.20 19.00
C GLU A 61 5.75 14.55 18.58
N SER A 62 5.59 15.54 17.69
CA SER A 62 4.27 15.93 17.18
C SER A 62 3.62 14.79 16.38
N MET A 63 4.38 14.09 15.55
CA MET A 63 3.88 12.93 14.81
C MET A 63 3.50 11.78 15.75
N ASN A 64 4.37 11.45 16.71
CA ASN A 64 4.11 10.40 17.70
C ASN A 64 2.83 10.69 18.50
N THR A 65 2.65 11.95 18.92
CA THR A 65 1.45 12.39 19.64
C THR A 65 0.21 12.21 18.78
N TYR A 66 0.22 12.72 17.54
CA TYR A 66 -0.90 12.59 16.62
C TYR A 66 -1.27 11.12 16.39
N PHE A 67 -0.29 10.30 15.99
CA PHE A 67 -0.55 8.91 15.68
C PHE A 67 -1.03 8.12 16.89
N SER A 68 -0.50 8.38 18.08
CA SER A 68 -0.97 7.76 19.31
C SER A 68 -2.44 8.06 19.63
N THR A 69 -2.97 9.22 19.21
CA THR A 69 -4.37 9.61 19.47
C THR A 69 -5.37 9.07 18.46
N VAL A 70 -4.96 8.88 17.20
CA VAL A 70 -5.86 8.40 16.14
C VAL A 70 -6.01 6.87 16.14
N PHE A 71 -5.12 6.15 16.81
CA PHE A 71 -5.30 4.73 17.03
C PHE A 71 -6.37 4.52 18.12
N THR A 72 -7.48 3.93 17.73
CA THR A 72 -8.50 3.47 18.66
C THR A 72 -7.94 2.32 19.49
N LYS A 73 -7.94 2.47 20.81
CA LYS A 73 -7.70 1.34 21.72
C LYS A 73 -8.85 0.36 21.54
N GLU A 74 -8.56 -0.85 21.07
CA GLU A 74 -9.56 -1.92 21.01
C GLU A 74 -10.08 -2.17 22.43
N SER A 75 -11.40 -2.05 22.63
CA SER A 75 -12.05 -2.44 23.88
C SER A 75 -12.26 -3.94 23.85
N PHE A 76 -11.65 -4.63 24.81
CA PHE A 76 -11.89 -6.06 25.01
C PHE A 76 -13.22 -6.35 25.70
N ASP A 77 -13.93 -5.32 26.17
CA ASP A 77 -15.18 -5.44 26.92
C ASP A 77 -16.34 -5.96 26.05
N SER A 78 -16.27 -5.75 24.74
CA SER A 78 -17.24 -6.29 23.77
C SER A 78 -16.86 -7.65 23.19
N PHE A 79 -15.70 -8.20 23.54
CA PHE A 79 -15.34 -9.52 23.07
C PHE A 79 -16.19 -10.53 23.84
N SER A 80 -17.02 -11.28 23.12
CA SER A 80 -17.69 -12.41 23.72
C SER A 80 -16.63 -13.37 24.25
N THR A 81 -16.65 -13.64 25.55
CA THR A 81 -15.82 -14.70 26.13
C THR A 81 -16.20 -16.00 25.42
N MET A 82 -15.29 -16.55 24.64
CA MET A 82 -15.52 -17.81 23.96
C MET A 82 -15.48 -18.93 25.00
N ASN A 83 -16.60 -19.16 25.70
CA ASN A 83 -16.77 -20.23 26.68
C ASN A 83 -16.83 -21.64 26.04
N ARG A 84 -16.39 -21.79 24.79
CA ARG A 84 -16.27 -23.09 24.14
C ARG A 84 -14.89 -23.66 24.45
N VAL A 85 -14.81 -24.43 25.52
CA VAL A 85 -13.82 -25.49 25.62
C VAL A 85 -14.22 -26.52 24.56
N MET A 86 -13.56 -26.50 23.39
CA MET A 86 -13.71 -27.57 22.42
C MET A 86 -12.88 -28.75 22.96
N GLU A 87 -13.54 -29.71 23.60
CA GLU A 87 -12.91 -30.99 23.97
C GLU A 87 -12.62 -31.88 22.74
N GLU A 88 -13.11 -31.47 21.57
CA GLU A 88 -12.82 -32.12 20.29
C GLU A 88 -11.35 -31.95 19.95
N LYS A 89 -10.58 -33.01 20.20
CA LYS A 89 -9.24 -33.18 19.65
C LYS A 89 -9.32 -33.00 18.13
N LEU A 90 -8.48 -32.12 17.58
CA LEU A 90 -8.32 -31.99 16.13
C LEU A 90 -8.11 -33.39 15.55
N CYS A 91 -9.02 -33.84 14.69
CA CYS A 91 -8.84 -35.08 13.97
C CYS A 91 -7.56 -34.99 13.12
N ASP A 92 -6.88 -36.12 12.93
CA ASP A 92 -5.73 -36.18 12.03
C ASP A 92 -6.10 -35.60 10.66
N ILE A 93 -5.31 -34.62 10.23
CA ILE A 93 -5.52 -33.95 8.95
C ILE A 93 -5.26 -34.98 7.86
N GLN A 94 -6.32 -35.48 7.23
CA GLN A 94 -6.21 -36.40 6.10
C GLN A 94 -5.83 -35.62 4.83
N CYS A 95 -4.53 -35.47 4.61
CA CYS A 95 -3.95 -34.92 3.40
C CYS A 95 -3.34 -36.06 2.57
N SER A 96 -4.08 -36.60 1.60
CA SER A 96 -3.54 -37.54 0.61
C SER A 96 -3.38 -36.86 -0.74
N VAL A 97 -2.36 -37.27 -1.49
CA VAL A 97 -2.06 -36.75 -2.83
C VAL A 97 -3.29 -36.88 -3.74
N ASP A 98 -3.94 -38.05 -3.74
CA ASP A 98 -5.12 -38.32 -4.56
C ASP A 98 -6.28 -37.36 -4.28
N LYS A 99 -6.53 -37.02 -3.00
CA LYS A 99 -7.57 -36.05 -2.62
C LYS A 99 -7.20 -34.64 -3.09
N VAL A 100 -5.94 -34.26 -2.93
CA VAL A 100 -5.45 -32.93 -3.35
C VAL A 100 -5.58 -32.79 -4.87
N GLU A 101 -5.17 -33.79 -5.65
CA GLU A 101 -5.33 -33.81 -7.11
C GLU A 101 -6.80 -33.76 -7.52
N GLN A 102 -7.66 -34.53 -6.85
CA GLN A 102 -9.10 -34.48 -7.07
C GLN A 102 -9.66 -33.06 -6.82
N TYR A 103 -9.24 -32.38 -5.76
CA TYR A 103 -9.68 -31.01 -5.49
C TYR A 103 -9.19 -30.04 -6.56
N LEU A 104 -7.90 -30.08 -6.92
CA LEU A 104 -7.30 -29.22 -7.94
C LEU A 104 -8.00 -29.37 -9.30
N ASN A 105 -8.27 -30.61 -9.71
CA ASN A 105 -8.96 -30.89 -10.98
C ASN A 105 -10.43 -30.42 -10.98
N ASN A 106 -11.04 -30.28 -9.80
CA ASN A 106 -12.43 -29.81 -9.63
C ASN A 106 -12.54 -28.30 -9.36
N ILE A 107 -11.42 -27.55 -9.33
CA ILE A 107 -11.45 -26.10 -9.20
C ILE A 107 -12.07 -25.51 -10.48
N LYS A 108 -13.28 -24.95 -10.34
CA LYS A 108 -13.92 -24.23 -11.44
C LYS A 108 -13.14 -22.95 -11.72
N HIS A 109 -12.52 -22.84 -12.90
CA HIS A 109 -11.75 -21.68 -13.36
C HIS A 109 -12.57 -20.38 -13.57
N LEU A 110 -13.81 -20.28 -13.05
CA LEU A 110 -14.74 -19.19 -13.37
C LEU A 110 -15.49 -18.67 -12.13
N LYS A 111 -14.82 -17.77 -11.39
CA LYS A 111 -15.27 -16.43 -10.95
C LYS A 111 -14.47 -16.01 -9.72
N ILE A 112 -13.43 -15.21 -9.94
CA ILE A 112 -12.93 -14.33 -8.89
C ILE A 112 -13.92 -13.17 -8.82
N SER A 113 -14.96 -13.31 -8.01
CA SER A 113 -15.71 -12.17 -7.47
C SER A 113 -15.46 -12.06 -5.98
N GLY A 114 -14.17 -12.04 -5.61
CA GLY A 114 -13.76 -11.39 -4.37
C GLY A 114 -13.64 -9.91 -4.69
N THR A 115 -14.69 -9.12 -4.46
CA THR A 115 -14.54 -7.68 -4.34
C THR A 115 -13.51 -7.41 -3.25
N ARG A 116 -12.27 -7.11 -3.64
CA ARG A 116 -11.28 -6.49 -2.76
C ARG A 116 -11.84 -5.14 -2.37
N GLN A 117 -12.56 -5.10 -1.27
CA GLN A 117 -13.07 -3.86 -0.70
C GLN A 117 -11.96 -3.26 0.16
N TYR A 118 -10.96 -2.66 -0.51
CA TYR A 118 -10.12 -1.67 0.16
C TYR A 118 -10.96 -0.40 0.37
N PRO A 119 -11.04 0.17 1.57
CA PRO A 119 -11.70 1.44 1.75
C PRO A 119 -10.97 2.50 0.92
N ARG A 120 -11.67 3.08 -0.07
CA ARG A 120 -11.25 4.36 -0.65
C ARG A 120 -11.48 5.42 0.41
N TYR A 121 -10.41 5.93 1.02
CA TYR A 121 -10.49 7.20 1.74
C TYR A 121 -10.85 8.28 0.73
N ARG A 122 -12.04 8.86 0.87
CA ARG A 122 -12.46 10.06 0.16
C ARG A 122 -11.93 11.24 0.97
N VAL A 123 -10.84 11.84 0.51
CA VAL A 123 -10.40 13.14 1.04
C VAL A 123 -11.45 14.16 0.60
N SER A 124 -12.06 14.82 1.58
CA SER A 124 -12.98 15.94 1.37
C SER A 124 -12.17 17.22 1.25
#